data_AF-A0AAN8J9X9-F1
#
_entry.id   AF-A0AAN8J9X9-F1
#
_cell.length_a   1.000
_cell.length_b   1.000
_cell.length_c   1.000
_cell.angle_alpha   90.00
_cell.angle_beta   90.00
_cell.angle_gamma   90.00
#
_symmetry.space_group_name_H-M   'P 1'
#
loop_
_entity.id
_entity.type
_entity.pdbx_description
1 polymer ?
#
loop_
_entity_poly.entity_id
_entity_poly.type
_entity_poly.pdbx_seq_one_letter_code
_entity_poly.pdbx_strand_id
1 'polypeptide(L)' 'MLKEPTLNCLIQAIEEKYQICRKKIRNLFKKSIKGILVNMDDNIIQHYSHESTFIIEINKNEEQFDVLLIELEPHSLK' A
#
# COMPACT_ATOMS: atom_id res chain seq x y z
N MET A 1 4.69 12.16 -3.67
CA MET A 1 4.41 11.05 -4.61
C MET A 1 5.62 10.13 -4.65
N LEU A 2 5.48 8.88 -5.12
CA LEU A 2 6.61 7.95 -5.20
C LEU A 2 7.70 8.51 -6.14
N LYS A 3 8.98 8.26 -5.80
CA LYS A 3 10.12 8.68 -6.63
C LYS A 3 10.09 7.98 -7.98
N GLU A 4 9.81 6.68 -7.96
CA GLU A 4 9.56 5.84 -9.13
C GLU A 4 8.37 4.92 -8.83
N PRO A 5 7.57 4.53 -9.84
CA PRO A 5 6.41 3.67 -9.65
C PRO A 5 6.82 2.19 -9.52
N THR A 6 7.60 1.87 -8.48
CA THR A 6 8.03 0.50 -8.15
C THR A 6 7.59 0.09 -6.74
N LEU A 7 7.46 -1.21 -6.51
CA LEU A 7 7.13 -1.79 -5.22
C LEU A 7 8.17 -1.43 -4.16
N ASN A 8 9.44 -1.42 -4.55
CA ASN A 8 10.53 -1.03 -3.67
C ASN A 8 10.40 0.43 -3.21
N CYS A 9 10.09 1.36 -4.12
CA CYS A 9 9.87 2.76 -3.75
C CYS A 9 8.63 2.95 -2.87
N LEU A 10 7.57 2.17 -3.09
CA LEU A 10 6.39 2.18 -2.22
C LEU A 10 6.72 1.69 -0.80
N ILE A 11 7.44 0.56 -0.68
CA ILE A 11 7.90 0.02 0.59
C ILE A 11 8.80 1.03 1.32
N GLN A 12 9.72 1.67 0.60
CA GLN A 12 10.57 2.71 1.16
C GLN A 12 9.75 3.91 1.68
N ALA A 13 8.76 4.37 0.92
CA ALA A 13 7.90 5.47 1.35
C ALA A 13 7.10 5.11 2.62
N ILE A 14 6.66 3.86 2.74
CA ILE A 14 5.99 3.36 3.96
C ILE A 14 6.96 3.28 5.13
N GLU A 15 8.18 2.76 4.94
CA GLU A 15 9.23 2.72 5.97
C GLU A 15 9.55 4.13 6.48
N GLU A 16 9.75 5.09 5.58
CA GLU A 16 10.02 6.49 5.93
C GLU A 16 8.83 7.15 6.65
N LYS A 17 7.60 6.90 6.22
CA LYS A 17 6.41 7.56 6.78
C LYS A 17 5.97 6.99 8.12
N TYR A 18 6.05 5.67 8.29
CA TYR A 18 5.53 4.97 9.48
C TYR A 18 6.64 4.44 10.40
N GLN A 19 7.91 4.66 10.05
CA GLN A 19 9.07 4.25 10.84
C GLN A 19 9.08 2.73 11.12
N ILE A 20 8.59 1.94 10.16
CA ILE A 20 8.60 0.48 10.20
C ILE A 20 9.73 -0.05 9.34
N CYS A 21 10.52 -0.98 9.86
CA CYS A 21 11.62 -1.56 9.09
C CYS A 21 11.06 -2.33 7.88
N ARG A 22 11.50 -1.99 6.67
CA ARG A 22 11.03 -2.66 5.44
C ARG A 22 11.25 -4.17 5.43
N LYS A 23 12.30 -4.64 6.11
CA LYS A 23 12.60 -6.08 6.26
C LYS A 23 11.53 -6.83 7.07
N LYS A 24 10.73 -6.11 7.84
CA LYS A 24 9.61 -6.66 8.61
C LYS A 24 8.30 -6.59 7.85
N ILE A 25 8.22 -5.92 6.70
CA ILE A 25 7.03 -5.93 5.85
C ILE A 25 7.02 -7.26 5.08
N ARG A 26 6.08 -8.13 5.44
CA ARG A 26 5.94 -9.47 4.84
C ARG A 26 5.09 -9.42 3.59
N ASN A 27 3.93 -8.78 3.68
CA ASN A 27 3.00 -8.65 2.57
C ASN A 27 2.56 -7.21 2.39
N LEU A 28 2.28 -6.86 1.13
CA LEU A 28 1.70 -5.58 0.77
C LEU A 28 0.57 -5.85 -0.23
N PHE A 29 -0.64 -5.54 0.20
CA PHE A 29 -1.86 -5.79 -0.57
C PHE A 29 -2.58 -4.49 -0.88
N LYS A 30 -3.41 -4.54 -1.91
CA LYS A 30 -4.41 -3.52 -2.22
C LYS A 30 -5.79 -4.14 -2.19
N LYS A 31 -6.72 -3.50 -1.50
CA LYS A 31 -8.16 -3.79 -1.57
C LYS A 31 -8.83 -2.74 -2.44
N SER A 32 -9.39 -3.18 -3.56
CA SER A 32 -10.16 -2.28 -4.42
C SER A 32 -11.49 -1.90 -3.79
N ILE A 33 -12.13 -0.87 -4.34
CA ILE A 33 -13.50 -0.45 -3.97
C ILE A 33 -14.49 -1.62 -4.05
N LYS A 34 -14.32 -2.51 -5.05
CA LYS A 34 -15.14 -3.72 -5.23
C LYS A 34 -14.84 -4.83 -4.21
N GLY A 35 -13.92 -4.58 -3.27
CA GLY A 35 -13.50 -5.53 -2.24
C GLY A 35 -12.46 -6.55 -2.70
N ILE A 36 -11.92 -6.42 -3.91
CA ILE A 36 -10.93 -7.38 -4.46
C ILE A 36 -9.58 -7.11 -3.81
N LEU A 37 -9.00 -8.14 -3.18
CA LEU A 37 -7.66 -8.09 -2.60
C LEU A 37 -6.63 -8.57 -3.62
N VAL A 38 -5.58 -7.78 -3.84
CA VAL A 38 -4.53 -8.07 -4.81
C VAL A 38 -3.16 -7.88 -4.16
N ASN A 39 -2.23 -8.81 -4.40
CA ASN A 39 -0.82 -8.65 -4.04
C ASN A 39 -0.22 -7.52 -4.88
N MET A 40 0.47 -6.58 -4.25
CA MET A 40 1.08 -5.48 -4.98
C MET A 40 2.39 -5.91 -5.63
N ASP A 41 2.56 -5.52 -6.89
CA ASP A 41 3.78 -5.68 -7.68
C ASP A 41 4.06 -4.40 -8.49
N ASP A 42 5.15 -4.39 -9.25
CA ASP A 42 5.54 -3.25 -10.07
C ASP A 42 4.50 -2.93 -11.15
N ASN A 43 3.86 -3.94 -11.76
CA ASN A 43 2.86 -3.73 -12.80
C ASN A 43 1.64 -2.99 -12.26
N ILE A 44 1.16 -3.38 -11.07
CA ILE A 44 0.01 -2.76 -10.42
C ILE A 44 0.35 -1.32 -10.03
N ILE A 45 1.55 -1.07 -9.52
CA ILE A 45 1.96 0.29 -9.13
C ILE A 45 2.03 1.19 -10.35
N GLN A 46 2.69 0.75 -11.43
CA GLN A 46 2.81 1.53 -12.66
C GLN A 46 1.47 1.93 -13.27
N HIS A 47 0.47 1.07 -13.21
CA HIS A 47 -0.81 1.29 -13.89
C HIS A 47 -1.90 1.89 -12.98
N TYR A 48 -1.79 1.74 -11.65
CA TYR A 48 -2.88 2.07 -10.74
C TYR A 48 -2.49 2.97 -9.56
N SER A 49 -1.23 3.41 -9.44
CA SER A 49 -0.82 4.26 -8.29
C SER A 49 -1.28 5.72 -8.39
N HIS A 50 -1.66 6.21 -9.58
CA HIS A 50 -1.91 7.64 -9.82
C HIS A 50 -3.39 8.06 -9.69
N GLU A 51 -4.33 7.12 -9.68
CA GLU A 51 -5.76 7.43 -9.86
C GLU A 51 -6.61 7.30 -8.59
N SER A 52 -6.02 6.99 -7.43
CA SER A 52 -6.81 6.65 -6.23
C SER A 52 -6.20 7.16 -4.93
N THR A 53 -7.08 7.58 -4.02
CA THR A 53 -6.75 7.85 -2.62
C THR A 53 -6.96 6.57 -1.82
N PHE A 54 -6.02 6.25 -0.92
CA PHE A 54 -6.05 5.03 -0.13
C PHE A 54 -5.93 5.32 1.36
N ILE A 55 -6.63 4.52 2.17
CA ILE A 55 -6.27 4.33 3.58
C ILE A 55 -5.16 3.28 3.63
N ILE A 56 -4.14 3.52 4.45
CA ILE A 56 -3.07 2.55 4.73
C ILE A 56 -3.33 1.94 6.09
N GLU A 57 -3.58 0.64 6.13
CA GLU A 57 -3.61 -0.15 7.36
C GLU A 57 -2.31 -0.93 7.50
N ILE A 58 -1.74 -0.90 8.71
CA ILE A 58 -0.54 -1.64 9.06
C ILE A 58 -0.91 -2.63 10.17
N ASN A 59 -0.98 -3.91 9.81
CA ASN A 59 -1.33 -4.98 10.72
C ASN A 59 -0.06 -5.66 11.21
N LYS A 60 0.19 -5.64 12.52
CA LYS A 60 1.35 -6.30 13.13
C LYS A 60 1.01 -7.76 13.44
N ASN A 61 1.77 -8.68 12.86
CA ASN A 61 1.69 -10.12 13.10
C ASN A 61 3.04 -10.59 13.65
N GLU A 62 3.09 -10.86 14.96
CA GLU A 62 4.32 -11.19 15.69
C GLU A 62 5.41 -10.10 15.51
N GLU A 63 6.49 -10.42 14.79
CA GLU A 63 7.60 -9.50 14.51
C GLU A 63 7.53 -8.86 13.11
N GLN A 64 6.48 -9.17 12.35
CA GLN A 64 6.30 -8.74 10.95
C GLN A 64 5.05 -7.87 10.79
N PHE A 65 4.94 -7.22 9.64
CA PHE A 65 3.85 -6.32 9.28
C PHE A 65 3.24 -6.76 7.94
N ASP A 66 1.91 -6.78 7.89
CA ASP A 66 1.15 -6.82 6.65
C ASP A 66 0.58 -5.42 6.40
N VAL A 67 0.85 -4.88 5.21
CA VAL A 67 0.37 -3.57 4.80
C VAL A 67 -0.79 -3.74 3.84
N LEU A 68 -1.88 -3.01 4.07
CA LEU A 68 -3.07 -3.01 3.23
C LEU A 68 -3.39 -1.59 2.77
N LEU A 69 -3.45 -1.40 1.45
CA LEU A 69 -3.92 -0.17 0.81
C LEU A 69 -5.40 -0.32 0.45
N ILE A 70 -6.28 0.42 1.10
CA ILE A 70 -7.72 0.34 0.90
C ILE A 70 -8.16 1.53 0.05
N GLU A 71 -8.61 1.27 -1.17
CA GLU A 71 -9.19 2.32 -2.01
C GLU A 71 -10.45 2.92 -1.38
N LEU A 72 -10.55 4.24 -1.47
CA LEU A 72 -11.75 4.96 -1.09
C LEU A 72 -12.53 5.38 -2.33
N GLU A 73 -13.86 5.36 -2.21
CA GLU A 73 -14.70 6.05 -3.18
C GLU A 73 -14.42 7.56 -3.10
N PRO A 74 -14.33 8.27 -4.23
CA PRO A 74 -14.03 9.71 -4.27
C PRO A 74 -14.96 10.60 -3.42
N HIS A 75 -16.12 10.09 -3.00
CA HIS A 75 -17.12 10.81 -2.22
C HIS A 75 -17.28 10.31 -0.76
N SER A 76 -16.39 9.42 -0.30
CA SER A 76 -16.48 8.80 1.04
C SER A 76 -15.96 9.67 2.19
N LEU A 77 -15.20 10.74 1.91
CA LEU A 77 -14.70 11.64 2.94
C LEU A 77 -15.66 12.85 3.04
N LYS A 78 -16.65 12.74 3.92
CA LYS A 78 -17.53 13.85 4.32
C LYS A 78 -17.10 14.38 5.67
#